data_AF-W6MV35-F1
#
_entry.id   AF-W6MV35-F1
#
_cell.length_a   1.000
_cell.length_b   1.000
_cell.length_c   1.000
_cell.angle_alpha   90.00
_cell.angle_beta   90.00
_cell.angle_gamma   90.00
#
_symmetry.space_group_name_H-M   'P 1'
#
loop_
_entity.id
_entity.type
_entity.pdbx_description
1 polymer ?
#
loop_
_entity_poly.entity_id
_entity_poly.type
_entity_poly.pdbx_seq_one_letter_code
_entity_poly.pdbx_strand_id
1 'polypeptide(L)' 'MALFATLSGWATFGVLVRAYQNGIRKVDMLYAPMGYAYSAGFWVALGYGFTKWTEKNELLLDKRLEKLNEARATASE' A
#
# COMPACT_ATOMS: atom_id res chain seq x y z
N MET A 1 0.21 -13.24 -8.11
CA MET A 1 -0.69 -13.54 -6.98
C MET A 1 -0.65 -12.43 -5.91
N ALA A 2 0.52 -12.02 -5.41
CA ALA A 2 0.63 -11.02 -4.32
C ALA A 2 -0.01 -9.65 -4.63
N LEU A 3 0.25 -9.05 -5.81
CA LEU A 3 -0.26 -7.71 -6.14
C LEU A 3 -1.80 -7.63 -6.11
N PHE A 4 -2.51 -8.60 -6.71
CA PHE A 4 -3.97 -8.60 -6.71
C PHE A 4 -4.56 -8.76 -5.30
N ALA A 5 -3.94 -9.59 -4.45
CA ALA A 5 -4.35 -9.74 -3.06
C ALA A 5 -4.08 -8.47 -2.24
N THR A 6 -2.97 -7.79 -2.50
CA THR A 6 -2.66 -6.49 -1.89
C THR A 6 -3.68 -5.43 -2.32
N LEU A 7 -3.98 -5.34 -3.62
CA LEU A 7 -4.93 -4.36 -4.16
C LEU A 7 -6.37 -4.64 -3.70
N SER A 8 -6.79 -5.90 -3.61
CA SER A 8 -8.12 -6.23 -3.04
C SER A 8 -8.20 -5.90 -1.55
N GLY A 9 -7.10 -6.07 -0.81
CA GLY A 9 -6.98 -5.59 0.58
C GLY A 9 -7.18 -4.08 0.69
N TRP A 10 -6.50 -3.30 -0.16
CA TRP A 10 -6.66 -1.85 -0.22
C TRP A 10 -8.07 -1.41 -0.64
N ALA A 11 -8.69 -2.10 -1.59
CA ALA A 11 -10.06 -1.83 -2.01
C ALA A 11 -11.04 -2.06 -0.85
N THR A 12 -10.91 -3.20 -0.16
CA THR A 12 -11.73 -3.55 1.00
C THR A 12 -11.55 -2.54 2.12
N PHE A 13 -10.30 -2.14 2.40
CA PHE A 13 -10.01 -1.08 3.33
C PHE A 13 -10.71 0.23 2.96
N GLY A 14 -10.66 0.64 1.69
CA GLY A 14 -11.36 1.85 1.25
C GLY A 14 -12.88 1.80 1.38
N VAL A 15 -13.50 0.64 1.16
CA VAL A 15 -14.93 0.43 1.44
C VAL A 15 -15.22 0.61 2.92
N LEU A 16 -14.40 0.02 3.80
CA LEU A 16 -14.55 0.14 5.25
C LEU A 16 -14.36 1.57 5.75
N VAL A 17 -13.39 2.32 5.21
CA VAL A 17 -13.20 3.74 5.53
C VAL A 17 -14.46 4.54 5.20
N ARG A 18 -15.09 4.28 4.05
CA ARG A 18 -16.34 4.95 3.67
C ARG A 18 -17.51 4.56 4.58
N ALA A 19 -17.64 3.28 4.92
CA ALA A 19 -18.66 2.81 5.86
C ALA A 19 -18.48 3.49 7.24
N TYR A 20 -17.24 3.57 7.72
CA TYR A 20 -16.89 4.22 8.97
C TYR A 20 -17.20 5.72 8.94
N GLN A 21 -16.89 6.41 7.84
CA GLN A 21 -17.27 7.82 7.64
C GLN A 21 -18.78 8.02 7.75
N ASN A 22 -19.58 7.16 7.11
CA ASN A 22 -21.04 7.22 7.20
C ASN A 22 -21.55 6.95 8.63
N GLY A 23 -20.91 6.03 9.35
CA GLY A 23 -21.15 5.77 10.78
C GLY A 23 -20.91 7.01 11.66
N ILE A 24 -19.78 7.71 11.48
CA ILE A 24 -19.48 8.96 12.19
C ILE A 24 -20.54 10.03 11.91
N ARG A 25 -20.96 10.14 10.65
CA ARG A 25 -21.98 11.12 10.21
C ARG A 25 -23.39 10.74 10.64
N LYS A 26 -23.60 9.55 11.23
CA LYS A 26 -24.92 9.01 11.59
C LYS A 26 -25.89 8.99 10.40
N VAL A 27 -25.38 8.77 9.19
CA VAL A 27 -26.19 8.60 7.97
C VAL A 27 -26.30 7.12 7.63
N ASP A 28 -27.31 6.76 6.83
CA ASP A 28 -27.46 5.41 6.32
C ASP A 28 -26.17 4.93 5.63
N MET A 29 -25.83 3.66 5.79
CA MET A 29 -24.69 3.05 5.11
C MET A 29 -24.84 3.12 3.60
N LEU A 30 -26.07 3.11 3.07
CA LEU A 30 -26.32 3.26 1.63
C LEU A 30 -26.35 4.72 1.16
N TYR A 31 -26.11 5.70 2.04
CA TYR A 31 -26.04 7.09 1.67
C TYR A 31 -24.87 7.36 0.70
N ALA A 32 -25.23 7.72 -0.54
CA ALA A 32 -24.33 7.95 -1.67
C ALA A 32 -23.41 6.71 -1.96
N PRO A 33 -23.96 5.64 -2.55
CA PRO A 33 -23.27 4.36 -2.71
C PRO A 33 -22.04 4.45 -3.63
N MET A 34 -22.04 5.37 -4.59
CA MET A 34 -20.85 5.64 -5.42
C MET A 34 -19.64 6.12 -4.61
N GLY A 35 -19.86 6.67 -3.40
CA GLY A 35 -18.79 7.02 -2.48
C GLY A 35 -17.91 5.83 -2.08
N TYR A 36 -18.45 4.60 -2.06
CA TYR A 36 -17.67 3.40 -1.80
C TYR A 36 -16.74 3.06 -2.96
N ALA A 37 -17.23 3.17 -4.19
CA ALA A 37 -16.42 2.95 -5.39
C ALA A 37 -15.27 3.96 -5.48
N TYR A 38 -15.54 5.25 -5.23
CA TYR A 38 -14.50 6.28 -5.21
C TYR A 38 -13.48 6.06 -4.10
N SER A 39 -13.93 5.72 -2.88
CA SER A 39 -13.03 5.42 -1.77
C SER A 39 -12.17 4.20 -2.06
N ALA A 40 -12.77 3.09 -2.52
CA ALA A 40 -12.04 1.89 -2.90
C ALA A 40 -10.99 2.18 -3.98
N GLY A 41 -11.37 2.89 -5.05
CA GLY A 41 -10.45 3.27 -6.12
C GLY A 41 -9.29 4.15 -5.62
N PHE A 42 -9.57 5.13 -4.76
CA PHE A 42 -8.54 5.97 -4.16
C PHE A 42 -7.54 5.15 -3.33
N TRP A 43 -8.02 4.29 -2.44
CA TRP A 43 -7.17 3.47 -1.59
C TRP A 43 -6.37 2.43 -2.38
N VAL A 44 -6.93 1.87 -3.44
CA VAL A 44 -6.21 0.99 -4.38
C VAL A 44 -5.07 1.74 -5.08
N ALA A 45 -5.33 2.95 -5.59
CA ALA A 45 -4.30 3.77 -6.24
C ALA A 45 -3.17 4.12 -5.26
N LEU A 46 -3.51 4.49 -4.03
CA LEU A 46 -2.55 4.75 -2.96
C LEU A 46 -1.74 3.50 -2.63
N GLY A 47 -2.41 2.36 -2.45
CA GLY A 47 -1.79 1.08 -2.16
C GLY A 47 -0.81 0.65 -3.25
N TYR A 48 -1.18 0.82 -4.52
CA TYR A 48 -0.30 0.55 -5.65
C TYR A 48 0.97 1.43 -5.62
N GLY A 49 0.80 2.73 -5.40
CA GLY A 49 1.92 3.66 -5.28
C GLY A 49 2.83 3.32 -4.09
N PHE A 50 2.24 2.96 -2.96
CA PHE A 50 2.96 2.55 -1.76
C PHE A 50 3.77 1.26 -1.99
N THR A 51 3.19 0.23 -2.60
CA THR A 51 3.91 -1.00 -2.94
C THR A 51 5.09 -0.71 -3.87
N LYS A 52 4.91 0.13 -4.88
CA LYS A 52 6.01 0.52 -5.78
C LYS A 52 7.12 1.28 -5.04
N TRP A 53 6.76 2.08 -4.05
CA TRP A 53 7.74 2.78 -3.23
C TRP A 53 8.53 1.83 -2.33
N THR A 54 7.86 0.89 -1.65
CA THR A 54 8.54 -0.10 -0.79
C THR A 54 9.46 -1.00 -1.60
N GLU A 55 9.01 -1.48 -2.77
CA GLU A 55 9.85 -2.26 -3.70
C GLU A 55 11.15 -1.51 -4.07
N LYS A 56 11.04 -0.20 -4.36
CA LYS A 56 12.22 0.62 -4.69
C LYS A 56 13.16 0.78 -3.50
N ASN A 57 12.64 0.94 -2.29
CA ASN A 57 13.46 1.09 -1.10
C ASN A 57 14.20 -0.19 -0.76
N GLU A 58 13.55 -1.34 -0.91
CA GLU A 58 14.15 -2.67 -0.68
C GLU A 58 15.31 -2.91 -1.66
N LEU A 59 15.11 -2.62 -2.95
CA LEU A 59 16.19 -2.68 -3.95
C LEU A 59 17.37 -1.75 -3.63
N LEU A 60 17.11 -0.57 -3.05
CA LEU A 60 18.18 0.33 -2.62
C LEU A 60 18.91 -0.19 -1.38
N LEU A 61 18.20 -0.84 -0.46
CA LEU A 61 18.78 -1.45 0.73
C LEU A 61 19.69 -2.62 0.33
N ASP A 62 19.22 -3.48 -0.56
CA ASP A 62 19.98 -4.65 -1.04
C ASP A 62 21.30 -4.22 -1.69
N LYS A 63 21.26 -3.20 -2.56
CA LYS A 63 22.47 -2.63 -3.17
C LYS A 63 23.43 -2.03 -2.14
N ARG A 64 22.92 -1.46 -1.05
CA ARG A 64 23.77 -0.93 0.03
C ARG A 64 24.40 -2.06 0.83
N LEU A 65 23.68 -3.15 1.07
CA LEU A 65 24.19 -4.34 1.73
C LEU A 65 25.25 -5.05 0.89
N GLU A 66 25.04 -5.16 -0.42
CA GLU A 66 26.02 -5.71 -1.37
C GLU A 66 27.34 -4.94 -1.31
N LYS A 67 27.29 -3.60 -1.45
CA LYS A 67 28.48 -2.73 -1.33
C LYS A 67 29.19 -2.85 0.02
N LEU A 68 28.44 -3.02 1.10
CA LEU A 68 29.01 -3.19 2.44
C LEU A 68 29.76 -4.52 2.54
N ASN A 69 29.22 -5.59 1.97
CA ASN A 69 29.85 -6.91 1.97
C ASN A 69 31.10 -6.92 1.10
N GLU A 70 31.07 -6.28 -0.08
CA GLU A 70 32.25 -6.11 -0.94
C GLU A 70 33.36 -5.35 -0.19
N ALA A 71 33.05 -4.21 0.42
CA ALA A 71 34.01 -3.43 1.19
C ALA A 71 34.59 -4.21 2.39
N ARG A 72 33.79 -5.07 3.03
CA ARG A 72 34.28 -5.95 4.10
C ARG A 72 35.22 -7.02 3.56
N ALA A 73 34.93 -7.61 2.41
CA ALA A 73 35.79 -8.62 1.80
C ALA A 73 37.16 -8.02 1.39
N THR A 74 37.19 -6.79 0.87
CA THR A 74 38.45 -6.11 0.52
C THR A 74 39.25 -5.64 1.75
N ALA A 75 38.59 -5.40 2.88
CA ALA A 75 39.27 -5.00 4.13
C ALA A 75 39.84 -6.19 4.92
N SER A 76 39.49 -7.43 4.55
CA SER A 76 40.00 -8.66 5.15
C SER A 76 41.13 -9.33 4.36
N GLU A 77 41.51 -8.77 3.20
CA GLU A 77 42.77 -9.06 2.48
C GLU A 77 43.84 -8.04 2.86
#